data_AF-A0A6M2E254-F1
#
_entry.id   AF-A0A6M2E254-F1
#
_cell.length_a   1.000
_cell.length_b   1.000
_cell.length_c   1.000
_cell.angle_alpha   90.00
_cell.angle_beta   90.00
_cell.angle_gamma   90.00
#
_symmetry.space_group_name_H-M   'P 1'
#
loop_
_entity.id
_entity.type
_entity.pdbx_description
1 polymer ?
#
loop_
_entity_poly.entity_id
_entity_poly.type
_entity_poly.pdbx_seq_one_letter_code
_entity_poly.pdbx_strand_id
1 'polypeptide(L)'
;MHLCKFFYKFRALLRSAFAVAIITIPAHLLKIAGHAKLHHLADICVGLESFTGSERTTNPLFKEYNGLFHVYKVAAINSLAPPPVQNKDLAFKLRRKKFCIEKLHLPPELQESSEREQDDLAMPCGTSKSHLLE
;
A
#
# COMPACT_ATOMS: atom_id res chain seq x y z
N MET A 1 21.06 -20.12 5.41
CA MET A 1 20.21 -20.97 6.28
C MET A 1 20.24 -20.58 7.78
N HIS A 2 21.34 -20.02 8.30
CA HIS A 2 21.49 -19.71 9.73
C HIS A 2 20.55 -18.60 10.26
N LEU A 3 20.30 -17.55 9.47
CA LEU A 3 19.48 -16.42 9.90
C LEU A 3 18.03 -16.81 10.21
N CYS A 4 17.39 -17.60 9.35
CA CYS A 4 16.03 -18.07 9.59
C CYS A 4 15.94 -18.96 10.83
N LYS A 5 16.95 -19.81 11.07
CA LYS A 5 17.03 -20.65 12.28
C LYS A 5 17.18 -19.80 13.54
N PHE A 6 17.96 -18.72 13.49
CA PHE A 6 18.06 -17.74 14.57
C PHE A 6 16.70 -17.11 14.88
N PHE A 7 16.03 -16.53 13.89
CA PHE A 7 14.72 -15.89 14.11
C PHE A 7 13.64 -16.85 14.60
N TYR A 8 13.64 -18.10 14.11
CA TYR A 8 12.74 -19.13 14.60
C TYR A 8 12.94 -19.41 16.10
N LYS A 9 14.20 -19.61 16.54
CA LYS A 9 14.53 -19.82 17.95
C LYS A 9 14.27 -18.58 18.80
N PHE A 10 14.61 -17.40 18.27
CA PHE A 10 14.39 -16.13 18.95
C PHE A 10 12.91 -15.86 19.21
N ARG A 11 12.04 -16.14 18.23
CA ARG A 11 10.59 -16.07 18.40
C ARG A 11 10.09 -16.99 19.51
N ALA A 12 10.59 -18.23 19.58
CA ALA A 12 10.23 -19.15 20.65
C ALA A 12 10.61 -18.60 22.04
N LEU A 13 11.81 -17.99 22.15
CA LEU A 13 12.28 -17.36 23.38
C LEU A 13 11.42 -16.17 23.81
N LEU A 14 11.07 -15.27 22.88
CA LEU A 14 10.19 -14.12 23.18
C LEU A 14 8.84 -14.57 23.71
N ARG A 15 8.30 -15.65 23.14
CA ARG A 15 7.00 -16.23 23.49
C ARG A 15 7.02 -16.92 24.85
N SER A 16 8.14 -17.53 25.26
CA SER A 16 8.31 -18.05 26.62
C SER A 16 8.56 -16.95 27.65
N ALA A 17 9.19 -15.84 27.24
CA ALA A 17 9.54 -14.72 28.12
C ALA A 17 8.44 -13.65 28.22
N PHE A 18 7.31 -13.82 27.51
CA PHE A 18 6.26 -12.78 27.37
C PHE A 18 6.82 -11.41 26.93
N ALA A 19 7.83 -11.42 26.08
CA ALA A 19 8.55 -10.22 25.63
C ALA A 19 8.20 -9.85 24.18
N VAL A 20 8.35 -8.57 23.85
CA VAL A 20 8.18 -8.02 22.50
C VAL A 20 9.53 -7.55 21.98
N ALA A 21 9.85 -7.87 20.73
CA ALA A 21 11.03 -7.35 20.05
C ALA A 21 10.66 -6.66 18.74
N ILE A 22 11.33 -5.53 18.46
CA ILE A 22 11.29 -4.83 17.18
C ILE A 22 12.66 -4.99 16.54
N ILE A 23 12.66 -5.45 15.29
CA ILE A 23 13.89 -5.77 14.56
C ILE A 23 13.84 -4.98 13.25
N THR A 24 14.82 -4.10 13.07
CA THR A 24 14.96 -3.30 11.85
C THR A 24 16.08 -3.86 11.00
N ILE A 25 15.79 -4.11 9.72
CA ILE A 25 16.76 -4.65 8.76
C ILE A 25 16.79 -3.72 7.55
N PRO A 26 17.95 -3.19 7.15
CA PRO A 26 18.09 -2.42 5.92
C PRO A 26 17.65 -3.22 4.69
N ALA A 27 16.84 -2.61 3.82
CA ALA A 27 16.22 -3.29 2.68
C ALA A 27 17.24 -3.92 1.71
N HIS A 28 18.42 -3.33 1.56
CA HIS A 28 19.46 -3.86 0.68
C HIS A 28 20.02 -5.21 1.16
N LEU A 29 20.05 -5.48 2.47
CA LEU A 29 20.47 -6.77 3.03
C LEU A 29 19.40 -7.85 2.85
N LEU A 30 18.13 -7.45 2.86
CA LEU A 30 16.97 -8.32 2.66
C LEU A 30 16.88 -8.91 1.25
N LYS A 31 17.34 -8.17 0.23
CA LYS A 31 17.40 -8.65 -1.16
C LYS A 31 18.29 -9.89 -1.31
N ILE A 32 19.36 -9.97 -0.53
CA ILE A 32 20.35 -11.04 -0.59
C ILE A 32 19.88 -12.30 0.17
N ALA A 33 19.05 -12.13 1.19
CA ALA A 33 18.74 -13.19 2.16
C ALA A 33 17.43 -13.97 1.93
N GLY A 34 16.62 -13.61 0.93
CA GLY A 34 15.32 -14.25 0.66
C GLY A 34 14.22 -13.78 1.62
N HIS A 35 13.69 -12.57 1.35
CA HIS A 35 12.75 -11.83 2.20
C HIS A 35 11.47 -12.59 2.61
N ALA A 36 10.89 -13.40 1.70
CA ALA A 36 9.61 -14.09 1.97
C ALA A 36 9.66 -15.01 3.20
N LYS A 37 10.75 -15.77 3.36
CA LYS A 37 10.91 -16.68 4.52
C LYS A 37 10.98 -15.90 5.84
N LEU A 38 11.61 -14.73 5.82
CA LEU A 38 11.72 -13.90 7.01
C LEU A 38 10.37 -13.27 7.38
N HIS A 39 9.58 -12.85 6.40
CA HIS A 39 8.21 -12.36 6.61
C HIS A 39 7.33 -13.44 7.27
N HIS A 40 7.48 -14.71 6.89
CA HIS A 40 6.73 -15.81 7.50
C HIS A 40 7.10 -16.04 8.97
N LEU A 41 8.37 -15.85 9.34
CA LEU A 41 8.85 -16.03 10.71
C LEU A 41 8.45 -14.87 11.66
N ALA A 42 8.21 -13.68 11.13
CA ALA A 42 7.77 -12.54 11.92
C ALA A 42 6.27 -12.66 12.29
N ASP A 43 5.87 -12.17 13.46
CA ASP A 43 4.46 -12.06 13.82
C ASP A 43 3.79 -10.86 13.12
N ILE A 44 4.52 -9.74 13.01
CA ILE A 44 4.15 -8.53 12.27
C ILE A 44 5.32 -8.14 11.36
N CYS A 45 5.04 -7.74 10.12
CA CYS A 45 6.05 -7.34 9.16
C CYS A 45 5.60 -6.10 8.39
N VAL A 46 6.41 -5.04 8.46
CA VAL A 46 6.19 -3.77 7.77
C VAL A 46 7.46 -3.35 7.02
N GLY A 47 7.29 -2.59 5.95
CA GLY A 47 8.37 -2.06 5.12
C GLY A 47 8.24 -0.56 4.93
N LEU A 48 9.38 0.10 4.79
CA LEU A 48 9.46 1.53 4.46
C LEU A 48 10.15 1.67 3.10
N GLU A 49 9.51 2.43 2.21
CA GLU A 49 10.08 2.79 0.92
C GLU A 49 10.20 4.30 0.85
N SER A 50 11.42 4.83 0.85
CA SER A 50 11.66 6.27 0.77
C SER A 50 11.48 6.78 -0.66
N PHE A 51 10.93 7.98 -0.81
CA PHE A 51 10.91 8.68 -2.08
C PHE A 51 12.23 9.40 -2.39
N THR A 52 13.10 9.63 -1.41
CA THR A 52 14.37 10.33 -1.62
C THR A 52 15.18 9.70 -2.76
N GLY A 53 15.49 10.49 -3.79
CA GLY A 53 16.25 10.02 -4.96
C GLY A 53 15.45 9.20 -5.97
N SER A 54 14.11 9.16 -5.85
CA SER A 54 13.22 8.52 -6.83
C SER A 54 12.47 9.54 -7.69
N GLU A 55 12.07 9.13 -8.89
CA GLU A 55 11.22 9.94 -9.78
C GLU A 55 9.86 10.28 -9.15
N ARG A 56 9.42 9.56 -8.12
CA ARG A 56 8.15 9.84 -7.41
C ARG A 56 8.19 11.16 -6.63
N THR A 57 9.36 11.72 -6.37
CA THR A 57 9.48 13.04 -5.73
C THR A 57 8.99 14.19 -6.60
N THR A 58 8.93 14.03 -7.92
CA THR A 58 8.49 15.08 -8.83
C THR A 58 6.97 15.13 -8.98
N ASN A 59 6.26 14.07 -8.59
CA ASN A 59 4.81 14.01 -8.71
C ASN A 59 4.13 14.87 -7.62
N PRO A 60 3.25 15.83 -7.98
CA PRO A 60 2.53 16.68 -7.03
C PRO A 60 1.77 15.89 -5.94
N LEU A 61 1.27 14.69 -6.29
CA LEU A 61 0.55 13.81 -5.37
C LEU A 61 1.38 13.37 -4.15
N PHE A 62 2.70 13.24 -4.32
CA PHE A 62 3.60 12.72 -3.30
C PHE A 62 4.36 13.81 -2.55
N LYS A 63 4.15 15.09 -2.88
CA LYS A 63 4.92 16.22 -2.35
C LYS A 63 4.86 16.34 -0.82
N GLU A 64 3.75 15.92 -0.21
CA GLU A 64 3.56 15.97 1.24
C GLU A 64 4.12 14.77 2.01
N TYR A 65 4.58 13.74 1.29
CA TYR A 65 5.00 12.46 1.86
C TYR A 65 6.49 12.21 1.65
N ASN A 66 7.09 11.46 2.58
CA ASN A 66 8.49 11.07 2.49
C ASN A 66 8.65 9.67 1.89
N GLY A 67 7.59 8.88 1.84
CA GLY A 67 7.63 7.52 1.31
C GLY A 67 6.36 6.72 1.51
N LEU A 68 6.40 5.45 1.12
CA LEU A 68 5.32 4.47 1.32
C LEU A 68 5.57 3.60 2.55
N PHE A 69 4.48 3.24 3.21
CA PHE A 69 4.45 2.35 4.36
C PHE A 69 3.77 1.04 3.95
N HIS A 70 4.54 -0.03 3.82
CA HIS A 70 4.04 -1.32 3.38
C HIS A 70 3.71 -2.20 4.59
N VAL A 71 2.52 -2.79 4.63
CA VAL A 71 2.18 -3.82 5.62
C VAL A 71 2.19 -5.18 4.94
N TYR A 72 3.18 -6.01 5.24
CA TYR A 72 3.31 -7.34 4.65
C TYR A 72 2.61 -8.43 5.46
N LYS A 73 2.58 -8.28 6.79
CA LYS A 73 1.96 -9.25 7.70
C LYS A 73 1.48 -8.58 8.97
N VAL A 74 0.30 -8.99 9.43
CA VAL A 74 -0.27 -8.63 10.73
C VAL A 74 -0.42 -9.89 11.57
N ALA A 75 -0.30 -9.77 12.90
CA ALA A 75 -0.48 -10.90 13.79
C ALA A 75 -1.96 -11.34 13.82
N ALA A 76 -2.19 -12.65 13.76
CA ALA A 76 -3.51 -13.25 13.95
C ALA A 76 -3.82 -13.42 15.45
N ILE A 77 -3.96 -12.30 16.16
CA ILE A 77 -4.28 -12.35 17.59
C ILE A 77 -5.71 -12.87 17.74
N ASN A 78 -5.88 -13.97 18.48
CA ASN A 78 -7.18 -14.61 18.71
C ASN A 78 -7.95 -15.02 17.44
N SER A 79 -7.24 -15.24 16.33
CA SER A 79 -7.83 -15.66 15.06
C SER A 79 -7.02 -16.81 14.46
N LEU A 80 -7.70 -17.70 13.72
CA LEU A 80 -7.05 -18.78 12.98
C LEU A 80 -6.21 -18.27 11.80
N ALA A 81 -6.58 -17.11 11.25
CA ALA A 81 -5.89 -16.47 10.14
C ALA A 81 -5.71 -14.96 10.39
N PRO A 82 -4.61 -14.35 9.91
CA PRO A 82 -4.47 -12.90 9.95
C PRO A 82 -5.61 -12.21 9.20
N PRO A 83 -6.09 -11.05 9.68
CA PRO A 83 -7.03 -10.25 8.90
C PRO A 83 -6.39 -9.83 7.56
N PRO A 84 -7.19 -9.64 6.51
CA PRO A 84 -6.68 -9.15 5.24
C PRO A 84 -6.05 -7.76 5.42
N VAL A 85 -4.90 -7.53 4.80
CA VAL A 85 -4.26 -6.21 4.79
C VAL A 85 -5.06 -5.31 3.84
N GLN A 86 -5.98 -4.52 4.41
CA GLN A 86 -6.95 -3.73 3.62
C GLN A 86 -6.35 -2.47 2.98
N ASN A 87 -5.34 -1.84 3.59
CA ASN A 87 -4.78 -0.59 3.09
C ASN A 87 -3.40 -0.84 2.48
N LYS A 88 -3.34 -0.93 1.15
CA LYS A 88 -2.06 -0.99 0.42
C LYS A 88 -1.48 0.40 0.13
N ASP A 89 -2.32 1.44 0.20
CA ASP A 89 -1.98 2.81 -0.15
C ASP A 89 -1.66 3.64 1.10
N LEU A 90 -0.75 3.14 1.95
CA LEU A 90 -0.30 3.90 3.11
C LEU A 90 0.99 4.66 2.76
N ALA A 91 1.01 5.95 3.08
CA ALA A 91 2.17 6.80 2.96
C ALA A 91 2.59 7.31 4.34
N PHE A 92 3.89 7.56 4.50
CA PHE A 92 4.40 8.17 5.73
C PHE A 92 4.99 9.55 5.45
N LYS A 93 4.82 10.45 6.42
CA LYS A 93 5.47 11.77 6.44
C LYS A 93 6.12 12.03 7.78
N LEU A 94 7.31 12.62 7.70
CA LEU A 94 8.12 13.03 8.83
C LEU A 94 7.79 14.49 9.13
N ARG A 95 7.28 14.74 10.34
CA ARG A 95 7.19 16.08 10.93
C ARG A 95 8.24 16.17 12.03
N ARG A 96 8.53 17.39 12.48
CA ARG A 96 9.62 17.68 13.44
C ARG A 96 9.73 16.71 14.64
N LYS A 97 8.60 16.28 15.21
CA LYS A 97 8.56 15.32 16.33
C LYS A 97 7.55 14.17 16.11
N LYS A 98 7.13 13.91 14.88
CA LYS A 98 6.08 12.92 14.59
C LYS A 98 6.38 12.14 13.31
N PHE A 99 6.17 10.83 13.38
CA PHE A 99 6.07 9.93 12.23
C PHE A 99 4.58 9.69 11.97
N CYS A 100 4.03 10.28 10.92
CA CYS A 100 2.62 10.14 10.57
C CYS A 100 2.45 9.10 9.47
N ILE A 101 1.51 8.17 9.63
CA ILE A 101 1.10 7.20 8.60
C ILE A 101 -0.34 7.52 8.24
N GLU A 102 -0.59 7.77 6.95
CA GLU A 102 -1.89 8.20 6.44
C GLU A 102 -2.22 7.44 5.16
N LYS A 103 -3.51 7.34 4.82
CA LYS A 103 -3.92 6.81 3.52
C LYS A 103 -3.56 7.83 2.45
N LEU A 104 -3.01 7.36 1.34
CA LEU A 104 -2.81 8.17 0.16
C LEU A 104 -4.18 8.49 -0.43
N HIS A 105 -4.54 9.77 -0.46
CA HIS A 105 -5.74 10.22 -1.15
C HIS A 105 -5.32 10.65 -2.55
N LEU A 106 -5.89 10.01 -3.56
CA LEU A 106 -5.80 10.55 -4.91
C LEU A 106 -6.54 11.89 -4.93
N PRO A 107 -6.03 12.91 -5.65
CA PRO A 107 -6.79 14.13 -5.86
C PRO A 107 -8.11 13.72 -6.54
N PRO A 108 -9.26 14.27 -6.13
CA PRO A 108 -10.47 14.07 -6.90
C PRO A 108 -10.17 14.51 -8.32
N GLU A 109 -10.35 13.60 -9.29
CA GLU A 109 -10.14 13.95 -10.69
C GLU A 109 -10.99 15.19 -10.98
N LEU A 110 -10.33 16.26 -11.42
CA LEU A 110 -11.01 17.42 -11.96
C LEU A 110 -11.80 16.90 -13.16
N GLN A 111 -13.11 16.70 -12.98
CA GLN A 111 -14.03 16.54 -14.09
C GLN A 111 -13.80 17.78 -14.96
N GLU A 112 -13.15 17.59 -16.11
CA GLU A 112 -13.21 18.57 -17.19
C GLU A 112 -14.71 18.78 -17.46
N SER A 113 -15.25 19.89 -16.97
CA SER A 113 -16.51 20.43 -17.41
C SER A 113 -16.34 20.78 -18.88
N SER A 114 -16.55 19.77 -19.73
CA SER A 114 -16.92 20.00 -21.12
C SER A 114 -18.32 20.59 -21.10
N GLU A 115 -18.39 21.90 -20.83
CA GLU A 115 -19.48 22.74 -21.31
C GLU A 115 -19.47 22.60 -22.84
N ARG A 116 -20.24 21.62 -23.33
CA ARG A 116 -20.61 21.56 -24.72
C ARG A 116 -21.54 22.74 -24.93
N GLU A 117 -21.12 23.74 -25.68
CA GLU A 117 -22.03 24.71 -26.29
C GLU A 117 -23.02 23.88 -27.13
N GLN A 118 -24.21 23.68 -26.58
CA GLN A 118 -25.32 23.04 -27.26
C GLN A 118 -25.95 24.13 -28.12
N ASP A 119 -25.50 24.22 -29.37
CA ASP A 119 -26.12 25.09 -30.36
C ASP A 119 -27.55 24.57 -30.63
N ASP A 120 -28.52 25.43 -30.38
CA ASP A 120 -29.96 25.17 -30.51
C ASP A 120 -30.32 24.95 -31.99
N LEU A 121 -30.56 23.70 -32.39
CA LEU A 121 -31.37 23.39 -33.57
C LEU A 121 -32.43 22.33 -33.25
N ALA A 122 -33.67 22.75 -33.42
CA ALA A 122 -34.90 22.10 -33.01
C ALA A 122 -35.30 20.85 -33.85
N MET A 123 -35.76 19.79 -33.14
CA MET A 123 -36.92 18.85 -33.36
C MET A 123 -37.33 18.32 -34.78
N PRO A 124 -38.16 17.24 -34.94
CA PRO A 124 -38.71 16.23 -33.99
C PRO A 124 -38.77 14.74 -34.49
N CYS A 125 -38.96 13.82 -33.53
CA CYS A 125 -39.81 12.60 -33.48
C CYS A 125 -40.10 11.67 -34.71
N GLY A 126 -39.89 10.34 -34.51
CA GLY A 126 -40.51 9.19 -35.23
C GLY A 126 -39.62 8.61 -36.36
N THR A 127 -39.41 7.30 -36.58
CA THR A 127 -40.27 6.12 -36.42
C THR A 127 -39.40 4.85 -36.58
N SER A 128 -39.75 3.76 -35.89
CA SER A 128 -39.16 2.42 -35.99
C SER A 128 -39.16 1.85 -37.42
N LYS A 129 -38.09 1.13 -37.83
CA LYS A 129 -38.19 -0.05 -38.71
C LYS A 129 -37.17 -1.13 -38.34
N SER A 130 -37.70 -2.32 -38.17
CA SER A 130 -37.08 -3.62 -37.93
C SER A 130 -36.39 -4.20 -39.17
N HIS A 131 -35.27 -4.88 -38.93
CA HIS A 131 -34.87 -6.20 -39.45
C HIS A 131 -35.02 -6.50 -40.96
N LEU A 132 -33.88 -6.74 -41.65
CA LEU A 132 -33.65 -7.88 -42.56
C LEU A 132 -32.19 -7.85 -43.08
N LEU A 133 -31.42 -8.89 -42.77
CA LEU A 133 -30.26 -9.34 -43.52
C LEU A 133 -30.65 -10.67 -44.17
N GLU A 134 -30.28 -10.83 -45.44
CA GLU A 134 -30.17 -12.12 -46.12
C GLU A 134 -29.15 -13.04 -45.43
#